data_AF-A0A7V4ST44-F1
#
_entry.id   AF-A0A7V4ST44-F1
#
_cell.length_a   1.000
_cell.length_b   1.000
_cell.length_c   1.000
_cell.angle_alpha   90.00
_cell.angle_beta   90.00
_cell.angle_gamma   90.00
#
_symmetry.space_group_name_H-M   'P 1'
#
loop_
_entity.id
_entity.type
_entity.pdbx_description
1 polymer ?
#
loop_
_entity_poly.entity_id
_entity_poly.type
_entity_poly.pdbx_seq_one_letter_code
_entity_poly.pdbx_strand_id
1 'polypeptide(L)'
;MKTGTWVIYNMLSTVERKAPPISQIKLTVGPYEEILGKSLQWWEFEATKESGDKFEFRMLSESVPMLEVDAPGTVARYIVREGLSEPIEYVDAQTGTALLPKFDFPEGLLPQPIAQTQFESGFATTGTCLGHVVSMTKAGNNCEWQDWPEPNVLTLNLNEQHYMYGLGRDTEDRYIYEGDYNYTQLTREELDELIDLGMNSFSVDDQYEEWVYRKPVLYYKQFSPQSKLNYPEILYRSNFRGGVAFIDEPEIHLLGDKADLERIIRPEDGAALLTQRLRQIWDYPAPGEWRRTLLREQLLARGANIGTLSLDDNDHPIWVTMLETSFYQLQGGAAGVVHEGRYQLAAFAEQLKRLIGYKIDINAKEMLLLNFAWLRGAARAFDKDWGIAIYGQCDPQIAPDAISLAWDMGARYIWFWTYDHQHHLPHFMKIRLLKHLKAHKAAHPRRFMDKLLQSATTAIVLPYGYGWDISFEKMWESTHLHIDSINTAGAPHKAVIGAALRTGIECIRSGEQIDFVIDAGQSFDGYARIIKIERNGDISKR
;
A
#
# COMPACT_ATOMS: atom_id res chain seq x y z
N MET A 1 -35.40 9.93 -4.73
CA MET A 1 -36.58 9.04 -4.92
C MET A 1 -37.38 8.95 -3.61
N LYS A 2 -38.65 8.53 -3.62
CA LYS A 2 -39.46 8.44 -2.38
C LYS A 2 -38.92 7.34 -1.46
N THR A 3 -38.84 7.59 -0.16
CA THR A 3 -38.53 6.56 0.85
C THR A 3 -39.51 5.39 0.77
N GLY A 4 -38.99 4.18 0.86
CA GLY A 4 -39.73 2.94 0.70
C GLY A 4 -39.90 2.47 -0.74
N THR A 5 -39.35 3.20 -1.72
CA THR A 5 -39.17 2.69 -3.08
C THR A 5 -38.11 1.58 -3.10
N TRP A 6 -38.35 0.52 -3.85
CA TRP A 6 -37.47 -0.63 -3.91
C TRP A 6 -37.50 -1.33 -5.26
N VAL A 7 -36.44 -2.07 -5.56
CA VAL A 7 -36.30 -2.91 -6.76
C VAL A 7 -35.57 -4.22 -6.40
N ILE A 8 -35.94 -5.30 -7.09
CA ILE A 8 -35.32 -6.62 -6.97
C ILE A 8 -34.75 -7.03 -8.32
N TYR A 9 -33.51 -7.48 -8.30
CA TYR A 9 -32.78 -8.03 -9.44
C TYR A 9 -32.41 -9.48 -9.21
N ASN A 10 -32.56 -10.31 -10.25
CA ASN A 10 -31.89 -11.60 -10.29
C ASN A 10 -30.50 -11.42 -10.92
N MET A 11 -29.52 -12.17 -10.41
CA MET A 11 -28.19 -12.19 -11.00
C MET A 11 -28.08 -13.31 -12.03
N LEU A 12 -27.50 -13.01 -13.18
CA LEU A 12 -27.25 -13.93 -14.28
C LEU A 12 -25.73 -14.10 -14.40
N SER A 13 -25.28 -15.35 -14.24
CA SER A 13 -23.85 -15.67 -14.30
C SER A 13 -23.28 -15.41 -15.69
N THR A 14 -22.08 -14.82 -15.70
CA THR A 14 -21.24 -14.63 -16.89
C THR A 14 -20.31 -15.82 -17.12
N VAL A 15 -20.29 -16.80 -16.20
CA VAL A 15 -19.50 -18.03 -16.30
C VAL A 15 -20.40 -19.19 -16.68
N GLU A 16 -20.06 -19.86 -17.77
CA GLU A 16 -20.85 -20.97 -18.31
C GLU A 16 -21.05 -22.08 -17.25
N ARG A 17 -22.30 -22.52 -17.07
CA ARG A 17 -22.70 -23.62 -16.18
C ARG A 17 -22.30 -23.46 -14.70
N LYS A 18 -22.06 -22.23 -14.24
CA LYS A 18 -21.77 -21.93 -12.84
C LYS A 18 -22.75 -20.89 -12.31
N ALA A 19 -23.36 -21.15 -11.17
CA ALA A 19 -24.23 -20.19 -10.50
C ALA A 19 -23.46 -18.91 -10.11
N PRO A 20 -24.09 -17.72 -10.17
CA PRO A 20 -23.49 -16.51 -9.64
C PRO A 20 -23.33 -16.60 -8.11
N PRO A 21 -22.45 -15.79 -7.49
CA PRO A 21 -22.20 -15.85 -6.05
C PRO A 21 -23.38 -15.35 -5.20
N ILE A 22 -24.29 -14.59 -5.81
CA ILE A 22 -25.52 -14.08 -5.23
C ILE A 22 -26.63 -14.42 -6.22
N SER A 23 -27.79 -14.89 -5.75
CA SER A 23 -28.94 -15.18 -6.61
C SER A 23 -29.80 -13.95 -6.84
N GLN A 24 -29.93 -13.09 -5.82
CA GLN A 24 -30.81 -11.92 -5.84
C GLN A 24 -30.21 -10.72 -5.11
N ILE A 25 -30.46 -9.53 -5.66
CA ILE A 25 -30.17 -8.24 -5.03
C ILE A 25 -31.48 -7.49 -4.85
N LYS A 26 -31.68 -6.86 -3.69
CA LYS A 26 -32.74 -5.89 -3.44
C LYS A 26 -32.12 -4.55 -3.09
N LEU A 27 -32.54 -3.50 -3.78
CA LEU A 27 -32.23 -2.12 -3.41
C LEU A 27 -33.47 -1.48 -2.78
N THR A 28 -33.30 -0.82 -1.64
CA THR A 28 -34.37 -0.06 -0.97
C THR A 28 -33.92 1.38 -0.77
N VAL A 29 -34.79 2.34 -1.09
CA VAL A 29 -34.56 3.78 -0.94
C VAL A 29 -35.01 4.23 0.44
N GLY A 30 -34.11 4.89 1.16
CA GLY A 30 -34.29 5.44 2.49
C GLY A 30 -34.65 6.93 2.51
N PRO A 31 -34.65 7.55 3.70
CA PRO A 31 -34.87 8.98 3.89
C PRO A 31 -33.71 9.82 3.34
N TYR A 32 -33.99 11.11 3.12
CA TYR A 32 -32.96 12.11 2.86
C TYR A 32 -32.36 12.62 4.17
N GLU A 33 -31.07 12.97 4.13
CA GLU A 33 -30.34 13.58 5.23
C GLU A 33 -29.47 14.73 4.68
N GLU A 34 -29.47 15.87 5.37
CA GLU A 34 -28.63 17.03 5.01
C GLU A 34 -27.29 16.94 5.72
N ILE A 35 -26.19 16.80 4.96
CA ILE A 35 -24.83 16.80 5.48
C ILE A 35 -24.03 17.90 4.79
N LEU A 36 -23.46 18.82 5.58
CA LEU A 36 -22.63 19.93 5.08
C LEU A 36 -23.33 20.76 3.97
N GLY A 37 -24.65 20.90 4.03
CA GLY A 37 -25.47 21.62 3.05
C GLY A 37 -25.71 20.87 1.73
N LYS A 38 -25.39 19.57 1.69
CA LYS A 38 -25.79 18.66 0.60
C LYS A 38 -26.91 17.75 1.08
N SER A 39 -27.98 17.67 0.30
CA SER A 39 -29.03 16.68 0.46
C SER A 39 -28.56 15.34 -0.07
N LEU A 40 -28.35 14.36 0.82
CA LEU A 40 -27.95 13.01 0.48
C LEU A 40 -29.10 12.04 0.77
N GLN A 41 -29.15 10.92 0.06
CA GLN A 41 -30.19 9.91 0.20
C GLN A 41 -29.63 8.62 0.77
N TRP A 42 -30.26 8.11 1.83
CA TRP A 42 -30.02 6.76 2.30
C TRP A 42 -30.55 5.74 1.30
N TRP A 43 -29.85 4.62 1.18
CA TRP A 43 -30.33 3.42 0.53
C TRP A 43 -29.68 2.18 1.13
N GLU A 44 -30.34 1.04 0.92
CA GLU A 44 -29.93 -0.26 1.43
C GLU A 44 -29.79 -1.22 0.25
N PHE A 45 -28.70 -1.98 0.28
CA PHE A 45 -28.46 -3.12 -0.57
C PHE A 45 -28.59 -4.38 0.27
N GLU A 46 -29.44 -5.31 -0.16
CA GLU A 46 -29.58 -6.64 0.42
C GLU A 46 -29.25 -7.67 -0.66
N ALA A 47 -28.27 -8.53 -0.38
CA ALA A 47 -27.90 -9.64 -1.24
C ALA A 47 -28.30 -10.98 -0.61
N THR A 48 -28.85 -11.87 -1.43
CA THR A 48 -29.22 -13.23 -1.03
C THR A 48 -28.47 -14.27 -1.86
N LYS A 49 -27.81 -15.22 -1.21
CA LYS A 49 -27.14 -16.37 -1.86
C LYS A 49 -28.15 -17.46 -2.22
N GLU A 50 -27.74 -18.44 -3.04
CA GLU A 50 -28.55 -19.63 -3.30
C GLU A 50 -28.85 -20.45 -2.02
N SER A 51 -27.95 -20.42 -1.04
CA SER A 51 -28.16 -21.04 0.28
C SER A 51 -29.25 -20.38 1.10
N GLY A 52 -29.66 -19.15 0.75
CA GLY A 52 -30.53 -18.30 1.55
C GLY A 52 -29.79 -17.39 2.53
N ASP A 53 -28.47 -17.53 2.65
CA ASP A 53 -27.63 -16.61 3.43
C ASP A 53 -27.70 -15.20 2.85
N LYS A 54 -27.62 -14.20 3.73
CA LYS A 54 -27.74 -12.79 3.37
C LYS A 54 -26.63 -11.94 3.96
N PHE A 55 -26.27 -10.91 3.20
CA PHE A 55 -25.51 -9.77 3.70
C PHE A 55 -26.11 -8.50 3.13
N GLU A 56 -25.91 -7.39 3.83
CA GLU A 56 -26.53 -6.14 3.50
C GLU A 56 -25.65 -4.97 3.91
N PHE A 57 -25.83 -3.83 3.24
CA PHE A 57 -25.17 -2.60 3.61
C PHE A 57 -26.07 -1.40 3.33
N ARG A 58 -25.81 -0.31 4.05
CA ARG A 58 -26.45 0.98 3.86
C ARG A 58 -25.43 2.03 3.47
N MET A 59 -25.87 2.93 2.62
CA MET A 59 -25.09 4.07 2.17
C MET A 59 -25.92 5.33 2.21
N LEU A 60 -25.28 6.43 2.60
CA LEU A 60 -25.80 7.78 2.45
C LEU A 60 -24.98 8.47 1.37
N SER A 61 -25.59 8.75 0.22
CA SER A 61 -24.86 9.24 -0.96
C SER A 61 -25.70 10.18 -1.81
N GLU A 62 -25.08 10.78 -2.83
CA GLU A 62 -25.74 11.72 -3.75
C GLU A 62 -26.83 11.04 -4.59
N SER A 63 -26.62 9.78 -4.98
CA SER A 63 -27.58 9.00 -5.76
C SER A 63 -27.65 7.54 -5.33
N VAL A 64 -28.77 6.88 -5.65
CA VAL A 64 -28.95 5.44 -5.42
C VAL A 64 -28.49 4.69 -6.67
N PRO A 65 -27.72 3.59 -6.54
CA PRO A 65 -27.33 2.78 -7.68
C PRO A 65 -28.52 2.34 -8.54
N MET A 66 -28.29 2.15 -9.84
CA MET A 66 -29.29 1.81 -10.86
C MET A 66 -30.32 2.92 -11.18
N LEU A 67 -30.28 4.10 -10.56
CA LEU A 67 -31.11 5.24 -10.99
C LEU A 67 -30.51 6.02 -12.15
N GLU A 68 -29.18 6.03 -12.25
CA GLU A 68 -28.41 6.70 -13.29
C GLU A 68 -27.03 6.06 -13.41
N VAL A 69 -26.29 6.44 -14.45
CA VAL A 69 -24.90 6.03 -14.64
C VAL A 69 -24.02 6.76 -13.61
N ASP A 70 -22.98 6.12 -13.11
CA ASP A 70 -22.02 6.65 -12.14
C ASP A 70 -22.57 6.94 -10.72
N ALA A 71 -23.80 6.48 -10.42
CA ALA A 71 -24.26 6.37 -9.03
C ALA A 71 -23.30 5.45 -8.24
N PRO A 72 -23.00 5.71 -6.95
CA PRO A 72 -23.76 6.56 -6.03
C PRO A 72 -23.24 8.01 -5.88
N GLY A 73 -22.22 8.42 -6.64
CA GLY A 73 -21.54 9.70 -6.45
C GLY A 73 -20.79 9.79 -5.11
N THR A 74 -20.77 10.97 -4.49
CA THR A 74 -20.13 11.16 -3.18
C THR A 74 -20.87 10.37 -2.09
N VAL A 75 -20.13 9.62 -1.26
CA VAL A 75 -20.69 8.83 -0.15
C VAL A 75 -20.26 9.45 1.19
N ALA A 76 -21.24 9.80 2.03
CA ALA A 76 -20.99 10.36 3.36
C ALA A 76 -20.89 9.28 4.44
N ARG A 77 -21.69 8.21 4.35
CA ARG A 77 -21.70 7.10 5.33
C ARG A 77 -21.80 5.75 4.63
N TYR A 78 -21.09 4.75 5.16
CA TYR A 78 -21.09 3.38 4.67
C TYR A 78 -21.12 2.39 5.84
N ILE A 79 -22.19 1.59 5.91
CA ILE A 79 -22.46 0.70 7.04
C ILE A 79 -22.77 -0.70 6.52
N VAL A 80 -22.04 -1.72 6.97
CA VAL A 80 -22.18 -3.12 6.51
C VAL A 80 -22.71 -4.00 7.64
N ARG A 81 -23.62 -4.91 7.31
CA ARG A 81 -24.10 -5.96 8.21
C ARG A 81 -24.02 -7.33 7.53
N GLU A 82 -23.21 -8.22 8.11
CA GLU A 82 -23.09 -9.61 7.69
C GLU A 82 -23.95 -10.51 8.60
N GLY A 83 -25.03 -11.06 8.05
CA GLY A 83 -25.99 -11.89 8.80
C GLY A 83 -26.64 -11.14 9.96
N LEU A 84 -26.72 -11.79 11.12
CA LEU A 84 -27.30 -11.22 12.35
C LEU A 84 -26.29 -10.44 13.20
N SER A 85 -25.10 -10.18 12.66
CA SER A 85 -24.06 -9.52 13.43
C SER A 85 -24.35 -8.02 13.58
N GLU A 86 -23.72 -7.40 14.58
CA GLU A 86 -23.76 -5.94 14.73
C GLU A 86 -23.22 -5.25 13.46
N PRO A 87 -23.91 -4.21 12.95
CA PRO A 87 -23.45 -3.44 11.81
C PRO A 87 -22.11 -2.75 12.10
N ILE A 88 -21.34 -2.51 11.05
CA ILE A 88 -20.04 -1.84 11.12
C ILE A 88 -20.07 -0.63 10.21
N GLU A 89 -19.77 0.54 10.76
CA GLU A 89 -19.59 1.76 9.98
C GLU A 89 -18.10 2.02 9.75
N TYR A 90 -17.70 2.24 8.50
CA TYR A 90 -16.31 2.52 8.16
C TYR A 90 -16.13 4.00 7.87
N VAL A 91 -15.25 4.65 8.65
CA VAL A 91 -14.99 6.10 8.59
C VAL A 91 -13.53 6.35 8.23
N ASP A 92 -13.30 7.20 7.25
CA ASP A 92 -11.97 7.71 6.93
C ASP A 92 -11.55 8.73 8.00
N ALA A 93 -10.44 8.46 8.68
CA ALA A 93 -9.94 9.28 9.78
C ALA A 93 -9.54 10.70 9.37
N GLN A 94 -9.27 10.94 8.09
CA GLN A 94 -8.84 12.24 7.57
C GLN A 94 -10.00 13.11 7.16
N THR A 95 -10.99 12.54 6.47
CA THR A 95 -12.14 13.29 5.95
C THR A 95 -13.32 13.28 6.90
N GLY A 96 -13.42 12.30 7.80
CA GLY A 96 -14.59 12.05 8.64
C GLY A 96 -15.80 11.52 7.86
N THR A 97 -15.62 11.14 6.60
CA THR A 97 -16.67 10.57 5.73
C THR A 97 -16.52 9.06 5.59
N ALA A 98 -17.39 8.42 4.82
CA ALA A 98 -17.31 6.99 4.54
C ALA A 98 -15.93 6.58 3.99
N LEU A 99 -15.34 5.55 4.61
CA LEU A 99 -14.26 4.80 3.98
C LEU A 99 -14.86 3.66 3.16
N LEU A 100 -14.64 3.67 1.85
CA LEU A 100 -15.18 2.67 0.93
C LEU A 100 -14.23 1.46 0.79
N PRO A 101 -14.77 0.28 0.42
CA PRO A 101 -13.95 -0.88 0.08
C PRO A 101 -13.02 -0.65 -1.12
N LYS A 102 -12.01 -1.50 -1.22
CA LYS A 102 -11.04 -1.53 -2.34
C LYS A 102 -11.68 -2.18 -3.59
N PHE A 103 -10.88 -2.34 -4.65
CA PHE A 103 -11.19 -3.11 -5.86
C PHE A 103 -12.32 -2.52 -6.71
N ASP A 104 -12.21 -1.23 -7.04
CA ASP A 104 -13.15 -0.49 -7.88
C ASP A 104 -14.60 -0.64 -7.37
N PHE A 105 -14.79 -0.38 -6.07
CA PHE A 105 -16.05 -0.68 -5.37
C PHE A 105 -17.30 -0.10 -6.08
N PRO A 106 -17.35 1.19 -6.47
CA PRO A 106 -18.51 1.72 -7.17
C PRO A 106 -18.79 1.02 -8.49
N GLU A 107 -17.78 0.73 -9.29
CA GLU A 107 -17.92 0.22 -10.66
C GLU A 107 -18.11 -1.30 -10.71
N GLY A 108 -17.44 -2.03 -9.82
CA GLY A 108 -17.39 -3.49 -9.82
C GLY A 108 -18.31 -4.16 -8.81
N LEU A 109 -18.46 -3.57 -7.62
CA LEU A 109 -19.14 -4.20 -6.48
C LEU A 109 -20.57 -3.68 -6.28
N LEU A 110 -20.88 -2.46 -6.71
CA LEU A 110 -22.24 -1.94 -6.74
C LEU A 110 -22.96 -2.29 -8.05
N PRO A 111 -24.30 -2.40 -8.05
CA PRO A 111 -25.06 -2.60 -9.27
C PRO A 111 -25.06 -1.33 -10.12
N GLN A 112 -24.54 -1.42 -11.34
CA GLN A 112 -24.44 -0.33 -12.30
C GLN A 112 -25.31 -0.58 -13.54
N PRO A 113 -25.98 0.45 -14.10
CA PRO A 113 -26.73 0.29 -15.34
C PRO A 113 -25.80 -0.06 -16.50
N ILE A 114 -26.22 -0.96 -17.40
CA ILE A 114 -25.52 -1.09 -18.68
C ILE A 114 -25.95 0.02 -19.64
N ALA A 115 -25.10 0.32 -20.62
CA ALA A 115 -25.45 1.23 -21.70
C ALA A 115 -26.75 0.78 -22.40
N GLN A 116 -27.62 1.75 -22.71
CA GLN A 116 -28.90 1.53 -23.41
C GLN A 116 -29.93 0.63 -22.68
N THR A 117 -29.78 0.42 -21.37
CA THR A 117 -30.83 -0.22 -20.58
C THR A 117 -32.11 0.62 -20.55
N GLN A 118 -33.25 -0.04 -20.35
CA GLN A 118 -34.52 0.64 -20.13
C GLN A 118 -34.67 0.98 -18.64
N PHE A 119 -35.53 1.95 -18.33
CA PHE A 119 -35.83 2.31 -16.95
C PHE A 119 -37.30 2.02 -16.65
N GLU A 120 -37.54 1.27 -15.58
CA GLU A 120 -38.88 0.96 -15.06
C GLU A 120 -38.96 1.37 -13.60
N SER A 121 -40.03 2.09 -13.23
CA SER A 121 -40.21 2.63 -11.87
C SER A 121 -39.03 3.48 -11.37
N GLY A 122 -38.27 4.07 -12.30
CA GLY A 122 -37.09 4.90 -12.02
C GLY A 122 -35.76 4.15 -11.94
N PHE A 123 -35.76 2.81 -11.97
CA PHE A 123 -34.53 2.01 -11.96
C PHE A 123 -34.24 1.40 -13.33
N ALA A 124 -32.96 1.25 -13.64
CA ALA A 124 -32.50 0.48 -14.80
C ALA A 124 -32.99 -0.97 -14.71
N THR A 125 -33.49 -1.51 -15.81
CA THR A 125 -33.99 -2.88 -15.89
C THR A 125 -32.86 -3.90 -16.05
N THR A 126 -31.68 -3.48 -16.48
CA THR A 126 -30.50 -4.34 -16.66
C THR A 126 -29.24 -3.59 -16.27
N GLY A 127 -28.33 -4.31 -15.61
CA GLY A 127 -27.06 -3.76 -15.13
C GLY A 127 -25.98 -4.82 -14.99
N THR A 128 -24.88 -4.43 -14.36
CA THR A 128 -23.82 -5.33 -13.91
C THR A 128 -23.55 -5.17 -12.43
N CYS A 129 -23.20 -6.25 -11.74
CA CYS A 129 -22.77 -6.26 -10.35
C CYS A 129 -21.90 -7.50 -10.13
N LEU A 130 -20.78 -7.37 -9.40
CA LEU A 130 -19.85 -8.47 -9.13
C LEU A 130 -19.37 -9.21 -10.39
N GLY A 131 -19.20 -8.48 -11.50
CA GLY A 131 -18.79 -9.06 -12.79
C GLY A 131 -19.86 -9.96 -13.44
N HIS A 132 -21.11 -9.84 -13.00
CA HIS A 132 -22.26 -10.58 -13.50
C HIS A 132 -23.35 -9.61 -13.98
N VAL A 133 -24.30 -10.11 -14.76
CA VAL A 133 -25.43 -9.30 -15.23
C VAL A 133 -26.52 -9.32 -14.16
N VAL A 134 -27.15 -8.18 -13.88
CA VAL A 134 -28.34 -8.10 -13.04
C VAL A 134 -29.55 -7.74 -13.89
N SER A 135 -30.67 -8.42 -13.67
CA SER A 135 -31.91 -8.24 -14.43
C SER A 135 -33.08 -8.00 -13.49
N MET A 136 -33.80 -6.89 -13.70
CA MET A 136 -34.91 -6.49 -12.85
C MET A 136 -36.04 -7.51 -12.95
N THR A 137 -36.59 -7.89 -11.81
CA THR A 137 -37.74 -8.79 -11.74
C THR A 137 -38.98 -8.13 -11.15
N LYS A 138 -38.78 -7.18 -10.23
CA LYS A 138 -39.88 -6.52 -9.54
C LYS A 138 -39.44 -5.17 -8.97
N ALA A 139 -40.35 -4.22 -8.91
CA ALA A 139 -40.17 -2.97 -8.19
C ALA A 139 -41.45 -2.59 -7.45
N GLY A 140 -41.34 -1.68 -6.48
CA GLY A 140 -42.48 -1.18 -5.69
C GLY A 140 -42.13 0.08 -4.90
N ASN A 141 -43.10 0.62 -4.15
CA ASN A 141 -42.99 1.89 -3.41
C ASN A 141 -43.53 1.83 -1.97
N ASN A 142 -43.60 0.63 -1.43
CA ASN A 142 -44.26 0.30 -0.17
C ASN A 142 -43.39 -0.55 0.77
N CYS A 143 -42.07 -0.55 0.58
CA CYS A 143 -41.17 -1.18 1.55
C CYS A 143 -41.04 -0.27 2.77
N GLU A 144 -41.17 -0.85 3.96
CA GLU A 144 -40.83 -0.14 5.19
C GLU A 144 -39.31 0.05 5.28
N TRP A 145 -38.88 1.25 5.65
CA TRP A 145 -37.48 1.52 5.97
C TRP A 145 -37.28 1.25 7.47
N GLN A 146 -36.60 0.17 7.79
CA GLN A 146 -36.38 -0.22 9.19
C GLN A 146 -35.14 0.45 9.76
N ASP A 147 -35.12 0.76 11.04
CA ASP A 147 -33.91 1.24 11.68
C ASP A 147 -32.93 0.09 11.93
N TRP A 148 -31.63 0.39 11.82
CA TRP A 148 -30.58 -0.52 12.26
C TRP A 148 -30.17 -0.17 13.70
N PRO A 149 -29.67 -1.15 14.49
CA PRO A 149 -29.00 -0.82 15.73
C PRO A 149 -27.80 0.10 15.45
N GLU A 150 -27.35 0.80 16.49
CA GLU A 150 -26.16 1.65 16.41
C GLU A 150 -24.97 0.82 15.91
N PRO A 151 -24.23 1.27 14.88
CA PRO A 151 -23.13 0.51 14.32
C PRO A 151 -21.88 0.59 15.20
N ASN A 152 -21.07 -0.46 15.19
CA ASN A 152 -19.69 -0.39 15.63
C ASN A 152 -18.89 0.46 14.63
N VAL A 153 -18.40 1.63 15.06
CA VAL A 153 -17.69 2.57 14.18
C VAL A 153 -16.20 2.27 14.14
N LEU A 154 -15.68 1.99 12.95
CA LEU A 154 -14.25 1.77 12.68
C LEU A 154 -13.67 2.98 11.96
N THR A 155 -12.87 3.78 12.68
CA THR A 155 -12.13 4.90 12.11
C THR A 155 -10.75 4.45 11.66
N LEU A 156 -10.45 4.63 10.37
CA LEU A 156 -9.27 4.07 9.70
C LEU A 156 -8.54 5.16 8.91
N ASN A 157 -7.20 5.15 8.95
CA ASN A 157 -6.37 6.12 8.23
C ASN A 157 -5.56 5.42 7.14
N LEU A 158 -5.97 5.53 5.88
CA LEU A 158 -5.26 4.87 4.77
C LEU A 158 -3.87 5.47 4.48
N ASN A 159 -3.62 6.69 4.92
CA ASN A 159 -2.38 7.44 4.73
C ASN A 159 -1.36 7.19 5.87
N GLU A 160 -1.66 6.25 6.75
CA GLU A 160 -0.78 5.80 7.80
C GLU A 160 -0.92 4.30 7.98
N GLN A 161 0.11 3.55 7.61
CA GLN A 161 0.12 2.09 7.75
C GLN A 161 1.29 1.66 8.62
N HIS A 162 0.96 1.23 9.82
CA HIS A 162 1.84 0.53 10.73
C HIS A 162 1.54 -0.95 10.63
N TYR A 163 2.43 -1.66 9.95
CA TYR A 163 2.24 -3.06 9.59
C TYR A 163 3.26 -3.94 10.29
N MET A 164 2.81 -5.11 10.69
CA MET A 164 3.65 -6.19 11.15
C MET A 164 3.46 -7.38 10.22
N TYR A 165 4.57 -7.85 9.63
CA TYR A 165 4.53 -9.10 8.88
C TYR A 165 4.33 -10.24 9.86
N GLY A 166 3.33 -11.10 9.65
CA GLY A 166 3.05 -12.23 10.54
C GLY A 166 2.49 -11.88 11.92
N LEU A 167 1.98 -12.91 12.62
CA LEU A 167 1.39 -12.79 13.96
C LEU A 167 2.16 -13.61 15.01
N GLY A 168 3.46 -13.79 14.80
CA GLY A 168 4.35 -14.47 15.73
C GLY A 168 5.12 -13.48 16.61
N ARG A 169 5.46 -13.91 17.82
CA ARG A 169 6.49 -13.27 18.64
C ARG A 169 7.57 -14.27 18.98
N ASP A 170 8.79 -13.75 19.12
CA ASP A 170 9.88 -14.51 19.72
C ASP A 170 9.61 -14.84 21.19
N THR A 171 10.37 -15.79 21.72
CA THR A 171 10.27 -16.22 23.12
C THR A 171 11.47 -15.81 23.95
N GLU A 172 12.52 -15.31 23.30
CA GLU A 172 13.82 -15.03 23.89
C GLU A 172 13.89 -13.67 24.57
N ASP A 173 13.03 -12.73 24.21
CA ASP A 173 12.96 -11.38 24.81
C ASP A 173 14.31 -10.63 24.75
N ARG A 174 15.09 -10.90 23.69
CA ARG A 174 16.41 -10.33 23.44
C ARG A 174 16.76 -10.40 21.97
N TYR A 175 17.75 -9.62 21.55
CA TYR A 175 18.35 -9.78 20.23
C TYR A 175 19.16 -11.08 20.12
N ILE A 176 18.97 -11.78 19.00
CA ILE A 176 19.83 -12.86 18.52
C ILE A 176 20.54 -12.34 17.28
N TYR A 177 21.88 -12.27 17.36
CA TYR A 177 22.73 -11.81 16.25
C TYR A 177 23.29 -12.97 15.42
N GLU A 178 23.24 -14.20 15.95
CA GLU A 178 23.65 -15.43 15.28
C GLU A 178 22.65 -16.54 15.63
N GLY A 179 22.06 -17.17 14.62
CA GLY A 179 21.07 -18.25 14.78
C GLY A 179 19.61 -17.79 14.66
N ASP A 180 18.71 -18.61 15.20
CA ASP A 180 17.27 -18.56 14.92
C ASP A 180 16.49 -18.24 16.19
N TYR A 181 15.41 -17.46 16.05
CA TYR A 181 14.44 -17.26 17.12
C TYR A 181 13.43 -18.42 17.15
N ASN A 182 12.93 -18.72 18.34
CA ASN A 182 11.76 -19.58 18.52
C ASN A 182 10.50 -18.72 18.56
N TYR A 183 9.45 -19.14 17.85
CA TYR A 183 8.22 -18.37 17.72
C TYR A 183 7.06 -19.02 18.44
N THR A 184 6.23 -18.17 19.04
CA THR A 184 4.87 -18.51 19.44
C THR A 184 3.88 -17.53 18.82
N GLN A 185 2.64 -17.96 18.66
CA GLN A 185 1.58 -17.15 18.07
C GLN A 185 1.10 -16.12 19.09
N LEU A 186 0.85 -14.89 18.65
CA LEU A 186 0.31 -13.84 19.50
C LEU A 186 -1.13 -14.16 19.92
N THR A 187 -1.48 -13.91 21.18
CA THR A 187 -2.87 -14.00 21.62
C THR A 187 -3.69 -12.79 21.15
N ARG A 188 -5.01 -12.84 21.28
CA ARG A 188 -5.88 -11.70 20.94
C ARG A 188 -5.61 -10.50 21.84
N GLU A 189 -5.30 -10.73 23.10
CA GLU A 189 -4.95 -9.70 24.07
C GLU A 189 -3.63 -9.01 23.71
N GLU A 190 -2.63 -9.77 23.28
CA GLU A 190 -1.35 -9.21 22.81
C GLU A 190 -1.54 -8.42 21.50
N LEU A 191 -2.42 -8.88 20.59
CA LEU A 191 -2.78 -8.11 19.41
C LEU A 191 -3.55 -6.82 19.77
N ASP A 192 -4.48 -6.88 20.72
CA ASP A 192 -5.18 -5.69 21.21
C ASP A 192 -4.19 -4.68 21.85
N GLU A 193 -3.16 -5.14 22.57
CA GLU A 193 -2.08 -4.25 23.04
C GLU A 193 -1.35 -3.56 21.89
N LEU A 194 -1.01 -4.30 20.82
CA LEU A 194 -0.36 -3.71 19.64
C LEU A 194 -1.24 -2.66 18.97
N ILE A 195 -2.55 -2.92 18.87
CA ILE A 195 -3.54 -1.98 18.31
C ILE A 195 -3.61 -0.72 19.17
N ASP A 196 -3.70 -0.87 20.49
CA ASP A 196 -3.70 0.25 21.43
C ASP A 196 -2.41 1.08 21.35
N LEU A 197 -1.28 0.45 21.02
CA LEU A 197 0.00 1.12 20.80
C LEU A 197 0.11 1.78 19.41
N GLY A 198 -0.88 1.60 18.53
CA GLY A 198 -0.98 2.25 17.23
C GLY A 198 -0.55 1.40 16.05
N MET A 199 -0.37 0.09 16.22
CA MET A 199 -0.32 -0.85 15.08
C MET A 199 -1.70 -0.89 14.43
N ASN A 200 -1.78 -0.79 13.11
CA ASN A 200 -3.06 -0.65 12.43
C ASN A 200 -3.19 -1.46 11.14
N SER A 201 -2.25 -2.36 10.86
CA SER A 201 -2.25 -3.21 9.69
C SER A 201 -1.64 -4.58 9.98
N PHE A 202 -2.31 -5.65 9.57
CA PHE A 202 -1.91 -7.03 9.88
C PHE A 202 -2.12 -7.99 8.71
N SER A 203 -1.26 -8.99 8.57
CA SER A 203 -1.58 -10.20 7.80
C SER A 203 -2.17 -11.26 8.73
N VAL A 204 -3.37 -11.74 8.40
CA VAL A 204 -4.11 -12.69 9.23
C VAL A 204 -4.50 -13.94 8.44
N ASP A 205 -4.66 -15.04 9.15
CA ASP A 205 -5.29 -16.26 8.64
C ASP A 205 -6.76 -16.35 9.11
N ASP A 206 -7.39 -17.49 8.89
CA ASP A 206 -8.77 -17.75 9.29
C ASP A 206 -9.00 -17.68 10.82
N GLN A 207 -7.96 -17.92 11.64
CA GLN A 207 -8.09 -17.94 13.10
C GLN A 207 -8.38 -16.54 13.65
N TYR A 208 -7.78 -15.52 13.02
CA TYR A 208 -7.94 -14.12 13.44
C TYR A 208 -8.89 -13.32 12.57
N GLU A 209 -9.21 -13.76 11.35
CA GLU A 209 -10.08 -12.99 10.44
C GLU A 209 -11.37 -12.55 11.13
N GLU A 210 -12.13 -13.49 11.72
CA GLU A 210 -13.44 -13.23 12.36
C GLU A 210 -13.37 -12.21 13.50
N TRP A 211 -12.19 -12.07 14.13
CA TRP A 211 -11.95 -11.10 15.20
C TRP A 211 -11.46 -9.75 14.65
N VAL A 212 -10.51 -9.77 13.71
CA VAL A 212 -9.82 -8.56 13.25
C VAL A 212 -10.70 -7.66 12.38
N TYR A 213 -11.63 -8.23 11.60
CA TYR A 213 -12.47 -7.41 10.71
C TYR A 213 -13.37 -6.43 11.48
N ARG A 214 -13.59 -6.67 12.78
CA ARG A 214 -14.36 -5.80 13.69
C ARG A 214 -13.49 -4.80 14.46
N LYS A 215 -12.20 -4.74 14.18
CA LYS A 215 -11.24 -3.84 14.83
C LYS A 215 -10.88 -2.68 13.89
N PRO A 216 -10.51 -1.50 14.43
CA PRO A 216 -10.18 -0.31 13.63
C PRO A 216 -8.76 -0.43 13.04
N VAL A 217 -8.53 -1.52 12.31
CA VAL A 217 -7.25 -1.87 11.68
C VAL A 217 -7.49 -2.39 10.28
N LEU A 218 -6.54 -2.16 9.39
CA LEU A 218 -6.49 -2.78 8.07
C LEU A 218 -6.00 -4.23 8.21
N TYR A 219 -6.46 -5.11 7.32
CA TYR A 219 -5.97 -6.48 7.29
C TYR A 219 -5.85 -7.06 5.89
N TYR A 220 -4.87 -7.95 5.75
CA TYR A 220 -4.64 -8.79 4.58
C TYR A 220 -4.92 -10.23 4.96
N LYS A 221 -5.69 -10.95 4.15
CA LYS A 221 -6.02 -12.36 4.41
C LYS A 221 -5.03 -13.27 3.70
N GLN A 222 -4.26 -14.02 4.47
CA GLN A 222 -3.45 -15.11 3.95
C GLN A 222 -4.34 -16.31 3.69
N PHE A 223 -4.47 -16.69 2.42
CA PHE A 223 -5.30 -17.82 2.05
C PHE A 223 -4.48 -19.11 1.91
N SER A 224 -4.80 -20.12 2.71
CA SER A 224 -4.34 -21.52 2.55
C SER A 224 -5.33 -22.33 1.72
N PRO A 225 -4.98 -23.52 1.18
CA PRO A 225 -5.92 -24.34 0.41
C PRO A 225 -7.19 -24.72 1.19
N GLN A 226 -7.13 -24.70 2.53
CA GLN A 226 -8.25 -25.00 3.43
C GLN A 226 -8.96 -23.75 3.97
N SER A 227 -8.52 -22.55 3.56
CA SER A 227 -9.10 -21.31 4.09
C SER A 227 -10.59 -21.21 3.81
N LYS A 228 -11.35 -20.84 4.85
CA LYS A 228 -12.75 -20.43 4.75
C LYS A 228 -12.86 -19.26 3.78
N LEU A 229 -13.90 -19.29 2.94
CA LEU A 229 -14.14 -18.23 1.96
C LEU A 229 -15.47 -17.52 2.24
N ASN A 230 -15.39 -16.31 2.80
CA ASN A 230 -16.53 -15.42 2.96
C ASN A 230 -16.70 -14.56 1.70
N TYR A 231 -17.08 -15.19 0.59
CA TYR A 231 -17.29 -14.51 -0.69
C TYR A 231 -18.77 -14.42 -1.06
N PRO A 232 -19.26 -13.25 -1.53
CA PRO A 232 -18.51 -12.02 -1.84
C PRO A 232 -18.35 -11.03 -0.68
N GLU A 233 -18.83 -11.34 0.53
CA GLU A 233 -18.90 -10.43 1.69
C GLU A 233 -17.57 -9.74 2.02
N ILE A 234 -16.45 -10.49 1.96
CA ILE A 234 -15.13 -9.95 2.28
C ILE A 234 -14.76 -8.73 1.43
N LEU A 235 -15.28 -8.62 0.20
CA LEU A 235 -15.03 -7.48 -0.69
C LEU A 235 -15.77 -6.20 -0.26
N TYR A 236 -16.77 -6.31 0.61
CA TYR A 236 -17.54 -5.18 1.13
C TYR A 236 -16.97 -4.61 2.42
N ARG A 237 -15.89 -5.19 2.96
CA ARG A 237 -15.23 -4.71 4.18
C ARG A 237 -14.18 -3.66 3.84
N SER A 238 -14.33 -2.43 4.33
CA SER A 238 -13.39 -1.35 3.97
C SER A 238 -11.99 -1.52 4.59
N ASN A 239 -11.88 -2.29 5.66
CA ASN A 239 -10.59 -2.63 6.26
C ASN A 239 -9.91 -3.85 5.62
N PHE A 240 -10.55 -4.57 4.70
CA PHE A 240 -9.89 -5.63 3.95
C PHE A 240 -9.07 -5.04 2.79
N ARG A 241 -7.77 -5.39 2.73
CA ARG A 241 -6.83 -4.82 1.76
C ARG A 241 -6.31 -5.81 0.71
N GLY A 242 -6.68 -7.08 0.79
CA GLY A 242 -6.31 -8.11 -0.20
C GLY A 242 -5.62 -9.32 0.40
N GLY A 243 -4.90 -10.08 -0.44
CA GLY A 243 -4.24 -11.33 -0.06
C GLY A 243 -2.84 -11.18 0.51
N VAL A 244 -2.17 -10.06 0.24
CA VAL A 244 -0.77 -9.79 0.65
C VAL A 244 -0.53 -8.29 0.71
N ALA A 245 0.40 -7.85 1.57
CA ALA A 245 0.63 -6.44 1.86
C ALA A 245 1.58 -5.72 0.87
N PHE A 246 2.48 -6.46 0.22
CA PHE A 246 3.49 -5.92 -0.67
C PHE A 246 3.89 -6.92 -1.75
N ILE A 247 4.70 -6.48 -2.72
CA ILE A 247 5.39 -7.34 -3.69
C ILE A 247 6.85 -7.47 -3.24
N ASP A 248 7.36 -8.69 -3.24
CA ASP A 248 8.66 -9.01 -2.64
C ASP A 248 9.81 -8.71 -3.60
N GLU A 249 10.60 -7.70 -3.24
CA GLU A 249 11.95 -7.43 -3.75
C GLU A 249 12.18 -7.66 -5.26
N PRO A 250 11.42 -7.02 -6.18
CA PRO A 250 11.60 -7.19 -7.62
C PRO A 250 13.05 -6.99 -8.09
N GLU A 251 13.80 -6.10 -7.43
CA GLU A 251 15.21 -5.87 -7.70
C GLU A 251 16.11 -7.06 -7.32
N ILE A 252 15.77 -7.83 -6.28
CA ILE A 252 16.53 -9.03 -5.90
C ILE A 252 16.31 -10.16 -6.90
N HIS A 253 15.11 -10.27 -7.49
CA HIS A 253 14.87 -11.18 -8.62
C HIS A 253 15.74 -10.84 -9.84
N LEU A 254 16.01 -9.55 -10.07
CA LEU A 254 17.01 -9.14 -11.08
C LEU A 254 18.42 -9.61 -10.69
N LEU A 255 18.82 -9.48 -9.42
CA LEU A 255 20.14 -9.94 -8.96
C LEU A 255 20.30 -11.47 -9.08
N GLY A 256 19.21 -12.22 -8.98
CA GLY A 256 19.20 -13.66 -9.19
C GLY A 256 19.49 -14.09 -10.64
N ASP A 257 19.25 -13.21 -11.62
CA ASP A 257 19.43 -13.51 -13.04
C ASP A 257 20.83 -13.20 -13.55
N LYS A 258 21.77 -14.08 -13.20
CA LYS A 258 23.18 -13.94 -13.57
C LYS A 258 23.41 -13.76 -15.07
N ALA A 259 22.58 -14.36 -15.92
CA ALA A 259 22.75 -14.30 -17.37
C ALA A 259 22.51 -12.89 -17.93
N ASP A 260 21.52 -12.19 -17.39
CA ASP A 260 21.26 -10.80 -17.76
C ASP A 260 22.21 -9.83 -17.04
N LEU A 261 22.59 -10.11 -15.79
CA LEU A 261 23.60 -9.30 -15.08
C LEU A 261 24.94 -9.22 -15.83
N GLU A 262 25.39 -10.33 -16.43
CA GLU A 262 26.60 -10.38 -17.26
C GLU A 262 26.49 -9.56 -18.55
N ARG A 263 25.29 -9.14 -18.95
CA ARG A 263 25.04 -8.35 -20.17
C ARG A 263 24.79 -6.87 -19.88
N ILE A 264 24.52 -6.51 -18.63
CA ILE A 264 24.40 -5.11 -18.20
C ILE A 264 25.78 -4.47 -18.25
N ILE A 265 26.03 -3.63 -19.26
CA ILE A 265 27.32 -2.97 -19.46
C ILE A 265 27.26 -1.48 -19.14
N ARG A 266 26.06 -0.91 -19.01
CA ARG A 266 25.82 0.48 -18.65
C ARG A 266 24.78 0.60 -17.55
N PRO A 267 24.85 1.63 -16.69
CA PRO A 267 23.86 1.84 -15.63
C PRO A 267 22.43 1.93 -16.16
N GLU A 268 22.23 2.52 -17.34
CA GLU A 268 20.92 2.67 -17.99
C GLU A 268 20.31 1.32 -18.38
N ASP A 269 21.13 0.31 -18.70
CA ASP A 269 20.66 -1.02 -19.07
C ASP A 269 19.95 -1.68 -17.88
N GLY A 270 20.56 -1.61 -16.69
CA GLY A 270 19.99 -2.16 -15.45
C GLY A 270 18.70 -1.46 -15.03
N ALA A 271 18.70 -0.13 -15.05
CA ALA A 271 17.49 0.65 -14.76
C ALA A 271 16.34 0.37 -15.72
N ALA A 272 16.61 0.35 -17.03
CA ALA A 272 15.60 0.03 -18.03
C ALA A 272 15.08 -1.40 -17.86
N LEU A 273 15.97 -2.37 -17.63
CA LEU A 273 15.59 -3.76 -17.42
C LEU A 273 14.70 -3.94 -16.19
N LEU A 274 15.08 -3.37 -15.03
CA LEU A 274 14.26 -3.43 -13.81
C LEU A 274 12.88 -2.83 -14.03
N THR A 275 12.82 -1.64 -14.66
CA THR A 275 11.55 -0.95 -14.96
C THR A 275 10.65 -1.83 -15.83
N GLN A 276 11.19 -2.45 -16.89
CA GLN A 276 10.40 -3.32 -17.78
C GLN A 276 10.01 -4.64 -17.11
N ARG A 277 10.87 -5.23 -16.28
CA ARG A 277 10.54 -6.44 -15.52
C ARG A 277 9.40 -6.18 -14.53
N LEU A 278 9.41 -5.03 -13.88
CA LEU A 278 8.30 -4.67 -12.99
C LEU A 278 6.99 -4.51 -13.77
N ARG A 279 7.02 -3.85 -14.94
CA ARG A 279 5.84 -3.79 -15.83
C ARG A 279 5.38 -5.17 -16.25
N GLN A 280 6.30 -6.07 -16.56
CA GLN A 280 5.98 -7.47 -16.89
C GLN A 280 5.32 -8.19 -15.70
N ILE A 281 5.79 -8.00 -14.47
CA ILE A 281 5.16 -8.55 -13.25
C ILE A 281 3.75 -7.98 -13.07
N TRP A 282 3.55 -6.71 -13.39
CA TRP A 282 2.25 -6.03 -13.33
C TRP A 282 1.26 -6.56 -14.38
N ASP A 283 1.70 -6.64 -15.63
CA ASP A 283 0.83 -6.95 -16.78
C ASP A 283 0.65 -8.47 -16.99
N TYR A 284 1.70 -9.25 -16.71
CA TYR A 284 1.80 -10.69 -17.01
C TYR A 284 2.52 -11.48 -15.91
N PRO A 285 1.94 -11.50 -14.71
CA PRO A 285 2.57 -12.14 -13.57
C PRO A 285 2.80 -13.65 -13.73
N ALA A 286 3.94 -14.17 -13.28
CA ALA A 286 4.20 -15.61 -13.25
C ALA A 286 3.47 -16.27 -12.06
N PRO A 287 2.98 -17.53 -12.17
CA PRO A 287 2.29 -18.20 -11.07
C PRO A 287 3.11 -18.24 -9.77
N GLY A 288 2.53 -17.78 -8.66
CA GLY A 288 3.16 -17.82 -7.32
C GLY A 288 3.85 -16.53 -6.86
N GLU A 289 4.08 -15.58 -7.76
CA GLU A 289 4.59 -14.24 -7.40
C GLU A 289 3.50 -13.35 -6.79
N TRP A 290 3.87 -12.51 -5.84
CA TRP A 290 2.98 -11.50 -5.27
C TRP A 290 2.71 -10.41 -6.30
N ARG A 291 1.45 -10.05 -6.47
CA ARG A 291 0.99 -9.27 -7.63
C ARG A 291 -0.41 -8.70 -7.43
N ARG A 292 -0.76 -7.73 -8.28
CA ARG A 292 -2.04 -7.02 -8.21
C ARG A 292 -3.27 -7.91 -8.39
N THR A 293 -3.15 -9.00 -9.15
CA THR A 293 -4.24 -9.94 -9.43
C THR A 293 -4.29 -11.13 -8.46
N LEU A 294 -3.45 -11.16 -7.42
CA LEU A 294 -3.30 -12.33 -6.55
C LEU A 294 -4.63 -12.71 -5.87
N LEU A 295 -5.41 -11.72 -5.43
CA LEU A 295 -6.70 -11.97 -4.81
C LEU A 295 -7.66 -12.67 -5.78
N ARG A 296 -7.76 -12.22 -7.03
CA ARG A 296 -8.57 -12.85 -8.07
C ARG A 296 -8.23 -14.33 -8.23
N GLU A 297 -6.94 -14.64 -8.32
CA GLU A 297 -6.47 -16.02 -8.46
C GLU A 297 -6.75 -16.87 -7.22
N GLN A 298 -6.53 -16.31 -6.03
CA GLN A 298 -6.82 -16.99 -4.77
C GLN A 298 -8.32 -17.31 -4.65
N LEU A 299 -9.21 -16.42 -5.08
CA LEU A 299 -10.65 -16.67 -5.10
C LEU A 299 -11.02 -17.74 -6.13
N LEU A 300 -10.48 -17.66 -7.36
CA LEU A 300 -10.71 -18.66 -8.41
C LEU A 300 -10.25 -20.06 -8.00
N ALA A 301 -9.05 -20.17 -7.42
CA ALA A 301 -8.49 -21.42 -6.93
C ALA A 301 -9.35 -22.09 -5.85
N ARG A 302 -10.19 -21.30 -5.15
CA ARG A 302 -11.14 -21.77 -4.13
C ARG A 302 -12.55 -21.96 -4.68
N GLY A 303 -12.70 -21.91 -6.00
CA GLY A 303 -13.97 -22.16 -6.67
C GLY A 303 -14.95 -20.99 -6.64
N ALA A 304 -14.53 -19.77 -6.27
CA ALA A 304 -15.39 -18.60 -6.37
C ALA A 304 -15.83 -18.36 -7.81
N ASN A 305 -17.08 -17.92 -8.02
CA ASN A 305 -17.51 -17.36 -9.29
C ASN A 305 -17.37 -15.84 -9.22
N ILE A 306 -16.34 -15.29 -9.87
CA ILE A 306 -16.01 -13.87 -9.82
C ILE A 306 -16.38 -13.12 -11.11
N GLY A 307 -17.00 -13.82 -12.07
CA GLY A 307 -17.35 -13.27 -13.38
C GLY A 307 -16.21 -12.48 -14.03
N THR A 308 -16.55 -11.26 -14.45
CA THR A 308 -15.64 -10.33 -15.13
C THR A 308 -14.89 -9.37 -14.18
N LEU A 309 -14.96 -9.54 -12.85
CA LEU A 309 -14.28 -8.63 -11.90
C LEU A 309 -12.76 -8.63 -12.07
N SER A 310 -12.11 -7.48 -12.19
CA SER A 310 -10.64 -7.41 -12.23
C SER A 310 -10.01 -7.85 -10.90
N LEU A 311 -10.53 -7.31 -9.78
CA LEU A 311 -9.92 -7.36 -8.44
C LEU A 311 -8.45 -6.96 -8.47
N ASP A 312 -8.19 -5.88 -9.20
CA ASP A 312 -6.87 -5.33 -9.41
C ASP A 312 -6.46 -4.46 -8.23
N ASP A 313 -5.33 -4.80 -7.60
CA ASP A 313 -4.79 -4.06 -6.48
C ASP A 313 -3.82 -2.95 -6.93
N ASN A 314 -4.35 -1.75 -7.15
CA ASN A 314 -3.55 -0.60 -7.59
C ASN A 314 -2.82 0.12 -6.45
N ASP A 315 -3.09 -0.26 -5.20
CA ASP A 315 -2.54 0.34 -3.98
C ASP A 315 -1.65 -0.69 -3.27
N HIS A 316 -0.67 -1.19 -4.03
CA HIS A 316 0.23 -2.26 -3.64
C HIS A 316 1.69 -1.74 -3.64
N PRO A 317 2.31 -1.52 -2.48
CA PRO A 317 3.70 -1.13 -2.41
C PRO A 317 4.63 -2.31 -2.69
N ILE A 318 5.89 -2.00 -3.00
CA ILE A 318 6.95 -3.00 -3.14
C ILE A 318 7.88 -2.94 -1.93
N TRP A 319 8.42 -4.10 -1.57
CA TRP A 319 9.53 -4.20 -0.62
C TRP A 319 10.84 -3.94 -1.34
N VAL A 320 11.73 -3.13 -0.75
CA VAL A 320 12.98 -2.70 -1.37
C VAL A 320 14.16 -2.90 -0.41
N THR A 321 15.12 -3.69 -0.84
CA THR A 321 16.44 -3.84 -0.21
C THR A 321 17.44 -2.83 -0.78
N MET A 322 17.43 -2.60 -2.10
CA MET A 322 18.33 -1.62 -2.74
C MET A 322 17.63 -0.27 -2.92
N LEU A 323 17.73 0.61 -1.91
CA LEU A 323 16.95 1.86 -1.80
C LEU A 323 16.99 2.77 -3.04
N GLU A 324 18.11 2.80 -3.75
CA GLU A 324 18.34 3.63 -4.93
C GLU A 324 17.51 3.19 -6.13
N THR A 325 17.05 1.93 -6.13
CA THR A 325 16.21 1.41 -7.20
C THR A 325 14.79 1.95 -7.16
N SER A 326 14.40 2.56 -6.03
CA SER A 326 13.04 3.05 -5.77
C SER A 326 12.48 3.88 -6.92
N PHE A 327 13.29 4.74 -7.55
CA PHE A 327 12.84 5.54 -8.70
C PHE A 327 12.40 4.65 -9.87
N TYR A 328 13.24 3.68 -10.26
CA TYR A 328 12.98 2.81 -11.41
C TYR A 328 11.82 1.86 -11.13
N GLN A 329 11.67 1.42 -9.88
CA GLN A 329 10.55 0.58 -9.51
C GLN A 329 9.23 1.36 -9.47
N LEU A 330 9.20 2.60 -8.96
CA LEU A 330 8.02 3.46 -9.08
C LEU A 330 7.70 3.83 -10.54
N GLN A 331 8.73 4.03 -11.38
CA GLN A 331 8.58 4.20 -12.84
C GLN A 331 7.97 2.96 -13.53
N GLY A 332 8.17 1.78 -12.95
CA GLY A 332 7.62 0.52 -13.40
C GLY A 332 6.14 0.31 -13.04
N GLY A 333 5.57 1.15 -12.15
CA GLY A 333 4.14 1.14 -11.84
C GLY A 333 3.79 0.80 -10.38
N ALA A 334 4.78 0.68 -9.49
CA ALA A 334 4.55 0.49 -8.07
C ALA A 334 3.74 1.63 -7.42
N ALA A 335 2.84 1.29 -6.48
CA ALA A 335 2.03 2.29 -5.78
C ALA A 335 2.82 3.02 -4.69
N GLY A 336 3.87 2.38 -4.18
CA GLY A 336 4.80 2.93 -3.21
C GLY A 336 5.97 2.00 -2.96
N VAL A 337 6.94 2.44 -2.17
CA VAL A 337 8.12 1.64 -1.78
C VAL A 337 8.24 1.54 -0.26
N VAL A 338 8.69 0.39 0.24
CA VAL A 338 9.05 0.22 1.65
C VAL A 338 10.46 -0.34 1.75
N HIS A 339 11.36 0.44 2.34
CA HIS A 339 12.77 0.09 2.42
C HIS A 339 13.10 -0.74 3.68
N GLU A 340 13.96 -1.75 3.51
CA GLU A 340 14.55 -2.51 4.60
C GLU A 340 15.50 -1.67 5.48
N GLY A 341 14.97 -1.13 6.57
CA GLY A 341 15.71 -0.31 7.52
C GLY A 341 16.68 -1.09 8.41
N ARG A 342 17.79 -1.55 7.83
CA ARG A 342 18.94 -2.18 8.52
C ARG A 342 20.00 -1.15 8.96
N TYR A 343 19.55 -0.01 9.52
CA TYR A 343 20.40 1.16 9.72
C TYR A 343 21.54 0.92 10.72
N GLN A 344 22.78 1.09 10.24
CA GLN A 344 24.01 0.87 11.00
C GLN A 344 25.03 1.97 10.68
N LEU A 345 25.25 2.90 11.62
CA LEU A 345 26.06 4.10 11.38
C LEU A 345 27.52 3.78 11.02
N ALA A 346 28.14 2.82 11.71
CA ALA A 346 29.53 2.45 11.47
C ALA A 346 29.72 1.83 10.07
N ALA A 347 28.84 0.91 9.69
CA ALA A 347 28.85 0.31 8.36
C ALA A 347 28.63 1.38 7.28
N PHE A 348 27.67 2.29 7.50
CA PHE A 348 27.40 3.39 6.59
C PHE A 348 28.61 4.30 6.40
N ALA A 349 29.27 4.70 7.48
CA ALA A 349 30.43 5.59 7.43
C ALA A 349 31.63 4.96 6.69
N GLU A 350 31.88 3.66 6.87
CA GLU A 350 32.93 2.95 6.13
C GLU A 350 32.63 2.89 4.63
N GLN A 351 31.37 2.69 4.25
CA GLN A 351 30.97 2.64 2.85
C GLN A 351 30.99 4.03 2.20
N LEU A 352 30.55 5.05 2.93
CA LEU A 352 30.68 6.45 2.51
C LEU A 352 32.15 6.81 2.24
N LYS A 353 33.07 6.36 3.10
CA LYS A 353 34.52 6.55 2.92
C LYS A 353 35.04 5.86 1.65
N ARG A 354 34.55 4.67 1.29
CA ARG A 354 34.93 3.98 0.05
C ARG A 354 34.53 4.78 -1.19
N LEU A 355 33.31 5.33 -1.21
CA LEU A 355 32.78 6.08 -2.35
C LEU A 355 33.39 7.48 -2.48
N ILE A 356 33.60 8.16 -1.36
CA ILE A 356 34.10 9.54 -1.34
C ILE A 356 35.64 9.59 -1.32
N GLY A 357 36.30 8.51 -0.90
CA GLY A 357 37.77 8.38 -0.86
C GLY A 357 38.42 8.90 0.43
N TYR A 358 37.65 9.48 1.36
CA TYR A 358 38.13 9.93 2.66
C TYR A 358 37.04 9.80 3.73
N LYS A 359 37.45 9.77 5.00
CA LYS A 359 36.52 9.65 6.13
C LYS A 359 35.76 10.97 6.31
N ILE A 360 34.44 10.90 6.27
CA ILE A 360 33.55 11.97 6.72
C ILE A 360 33.00 11.56 8.08
N ASP A 361 33.06 12.47 9.04
CA ASP A 361 32.33 12.32 10.30
C ASP A 361 30.85 12.50 10.01
N ILE A 362 30.01 11.49 10.20
CA ILE A 362 28.58 11.52 9.93
C ILE A 362 27.82 11.00 11.15
N ASN A 363 26.70 11.62 11.49
CA ASN A 363 25.84 11.16 12.58
C ASN A 363 24.62 10.37 12.07
N ALA A 364 23.90 9.72 12.99
CA ALA A 364 22.74 8.88 12.66
C ALA A 364 21.63 9.65 11.94
N LYS A 365 21.36 10.91 12.32
CA LYS A 365 20.35 11.73 11.67
C LYS A 365 20.72 12.09 10.24
N GLU A 366 21.97 12.47 9.99
CA GLU A 366 22.49 12.74 8.63
C GLU A 366 22.40 11.49 7.75
N MET A 367 22.77 10.32 8.29
CA MET A 367 22.61 9.03 7.62
C MET A 367 21.15 8.78 7.23
N LEU A 368 20.20 8.90 8.16
CA LEU A 368 18.78 8.65 7.89
C LEU A 368 18.22 9.64 6.86
N LEU A 369 18.57 10.92 6.96
CA LEU A 369 18.16 11.94 5.98
C LEU A 369 18.64 11.61 4.57
N LEU A 370 19.88 11.13 4.41
CA LEU A 370 20.40 10.69 3.11
C LEU A 370 19.61 9.51 2.55
N ASN A 371 19.32 8.49 3.39
CA ASN A 371 18.53 7.34 2.97
C ASN A 371 17.10 7.74 2.57
N PHE A 372 16.42 8.55 3.40
CA PHE A 372 15.03 8.93 3.16
C PHE A 372 14.85 9.90 1.99
N ALA A 373 15.87 10.70 1.67
CA ALA A 373 15.86 11.60 0.51
C ALA A 373 15.75 10.84 -0.83
N TRP A 374 16.23 9.60 -0.91
CA TRP A 374 16.03 8.74 -2.08
C TRP A 374 14.59 8.26 -2.20
N LEU A 375 14.04 7.75 -1.09
CA LEU A 375 12.69 7.20 -1.04
C LEU A 375 11.65 8.29 -1.31
N ARG A 376 11.75 9.43 -0.61
CA ARG A 376 10.86 10.58 -0.82
C ARG A 376 11.03 11.18 -2.21
N GLY A 377 12.27 11.34 -2.69
CA GLY A 377 12.54 11.87 -4.02
C GLY A 377 11.95 11.02 -5.15
N ALA A 378 12.07 9.69 -5.03
CA ALA A 378 11.44 8.75 -5.95
C ALA A 378 9.90 8.82 -5.88
N ALA A 379 9.33 8.76 -4.67
CA ALA A 379 7.89 8.85 -4.44
C ALA A 379 7.29 10.14 -4.99
N ARG A 380 7.94 11.29 -4.75
CA ARG A 380 7.53 12.60 -5.26
C ARG A 380 7.56 12.66 -6.79
N ALA A 381 8.50 11.99 -7.45
CA ALA A 381 8.62 12.02 -8.91
C ALA A 381 7.41 11.38 -9.63
N PHE A 382 6.66 10.52 -8.94
CA PHE A 382 5.54 9.77 -9.51
C PHE A 382 4.21 9.97 -8.77
N ASP A 383 4.16 10.87 -7.78
CA ASP A 383 3.02 11.07 -6.89
C ASP A 383 2.60 9.75 -6.21
N LYS A 384 3.59 9.08 -5.61
CA LYS A 384 3.48 7.78 -4.97
C LYS A 384 3.88 7.85 -3.50
N ASP A 385 3.72 6.74 -2.80
CA ASP A 385 4.03 6.63 -1.39
C ASP A 385 5.42 6.04 -1.13
N TRP A 386 5.92 6.26 0.08
CA TRP A 386 7.14 5.64 0.57
C TRP A 386 7.07 5.31 2.05
N GLY A 387 7.99 4.49 2.50
CA GLY A 387 8.21 4.24 3.90
C GLY A 387 9.35 3.28 4.21
N ILE A 388 9.36 2.77 5.42
CA ILE A 388 10.46 1.95 5.96
C ILE A 388 9.92 0.75 6.73
N ALA A 389 10.73 -0.30 6.81
CA ALA A 389 10.54 -1.44 7.69
C ALA A 389 11.73 -1.59 8.64
N ILE A 390 11.53 -1.65 9.95
CA ILE A 390 12.63 -1.87 10.90
C ILE A 390 12.92 -3.36 11.05
N TYR A 391 14.18 -3.72 10.84
CA TYR A 391 14.71 -5.09 10.97
C TYR A 391 15.46 -5.28 12.30
N GLY A 392 15.64 -6.54 12.69
CA GLY A 392 16.47 -6.94 13.84
C GLY A 392 17.93 -6.50 13.73
N GLN A 393 18.41 -6.27 12.50
CA GLN A 393 19.76 -5.77 12.21
C GLN A 393 19.88 -4.25 12.33
N CYS A 394 18.79 -3.51 12.50
CA CYS A 394 18.86 -2.07 12.77
C CYS A 394 19.49 -1.82 14.13
N ASP A 395 20.39 -0.84 14.24
CA ASP A 395 20.91 -0.42 15.54
C ASP A 395 19.74 -0.01 16.47
N PRO A 396 19.55 -0.67 17.62
CA PRO A 396 18.44 -0.37 18.52
C PRO A 396 18.43 1.07 19.04
N GLN A 397 19.57 1.77 19.00
CA GLN A 397 19.68 3.18 19.37
C GLN A 397 19.24 4.12 18.24
N ILE A 398 19.32 3.68 16.98
CA ILE A 398 18.93 4.47 15.80
C ILE A 398 17.46 4.24 15.44
N ALA A 399 16.92 3.05 15.70
CA ALA A 399 15.54 2.70 15.32
C ALA A 399 14.45 3.71 15.77
N PRO A 400 14.49 4.28 17.01
CA PRO A 400 13.54 5.32 17.41
C PRO A 400 13.63 6.59 16.56
N ASP A 401 14.84 7.03 16.22
CA ASP A 401 15.06 8.20 15.37
C ASP A 401 14.62 7.94 13.94
N ALA A 402 14.82 6.71 13.43
CA ALA A 402 14.40 6.30 12.10
C ALA A 402 12.89 6.41 11.92
N ILE A 403 12.09 5.86 12.85
CA ILE A 403 10.62 5.90 12.76
C ILE A 403 10.05 7.30 12.99
N SER A 404 10.62 8.08 13.92
CA SER A 404 10.22 9.48 14.14
C SER A 404 10.52 10.36 12.93
N LEU A 405 11.72 10.23 12.35
CA LEU A 405 12.10 11.03 11.20
C LEU A 405 11.33 10.62 9.94
N ALA A 406 11.10 9.32 9.72
CA ALA A 406 10.24 8.85 8.63
C ALA A 406 8.83 9.42 8.78
N TRP A 407 8.29 9.44 10.01
CA TRP A 407 7.02 10.07 10.31
C TRP A 407 6.99 11.56 9.93
N ASP A 408 8.00 12.32 10.36
CA ASP A 408 8.10 13.76 10.12
C ASP A 408 8.31 14.11 8.64
N MET A 409 8.93 13.21 7.88
CA MET A 409 9.16 13.36 6.43
C MET A 409 7.99 12.87 5.56
N GLY A 410 6.92 12.34 6.17
CA GLY A 410 5.72 11.93 5.45
C GLY A 410 5.76 10.51 4.89
N ALA A 411 6.46 9.58 5.55
CA ALA A 411 6.35 8.16 5.22
C ALA A 411 4.93 7.64 5.50
N ARG A 412 4.28 7.05 4.48
CA ARG A 412 2.99 6.37 4.65
C ARG A 412 3.16 5.06 5.43
N TYR A 413 4.27 4.36 5.18
CA TYR A 413 4.53 3.02 5.74
C TYR A 413 5.60 3.07 6.84
N ILE A 414 5.28 2.58 8.04
CA ILE A 414 6.26 2.34 9.12
C ILE A 414 6.05 0.92 9.61
N TRP A 415 6.87 0.00 9.14
CA TRP A 415 6.65 -1.43 9.26
C TRP A 415 7.65 -2.08 10.20
N PHE A 416 7.31 -3.27 10.69
CA PHE A 416 8.11 -4.02 11.64
C PHE A 416 8.26 -5.46 11.16
N TRP A 417 9.50 -5.88 10.88
CA TRP A 417 9.74 -7.22 10.36
C TRP A 417 9.57 -8.29 11.44
N THR A 418 8.92 -9.40 11.09
CA THR A 418 8.83 -10.59 11.93
C THR A 418 9.22 -11.79 11.08
N TYR A 419 9.93 -12.70 11.72
CA TYR A 419 10.47 -13.95 11.17
C TYR A 419 11.83 -13.76 10.51
N ASP A 420 12.35 -14.85 9.98
CA ASP A 420 13.62 -14.94 9.27
C ASP A 420 14.86 -14.66 10.14
N HIS A 421 15.43 -15.72 10.71
CA HIS A 421 16.76 -15.74 11.35
C HIS A 421 17.10 -14.46 12.13
N GLN A 422 18.27 -13.88 11.87
CA GLN A 422 18.76 -12.63 12.45
C GLN A 422 18.05 -11.35 11.94
N HIS A 423 17.14 -11.47 10.96
CA HIS A 423 16.38 -10.34 10.40
C HIS A 423 15.17 -9.98 11.28
N HIS A 424 14.66 -10.93 12.07
CA HIS A 424 13.56 -10.73 12.99
C HIS A 424 13.80 -9.57 13.96
N LEU A 425 12.89 -8.60 14.00
CA LEU A 425 12.87 -7.58 15.05
C LEU A 425 12.17 -8.15 16.30
N PRO A 426 12.87 -8.29 17.45
CA PRO A 426 12.28 -8.85 18.66
C PRO A 426 10.99 -8.13 19.08
N HIS A 427 10.03 -8.87 19.60
CA HIS A 427 8.70 -8.39 19.96
C HIS A 427 8.75 -7.29 21.02
N PHE A 428 9.61 -7.40 22.03
CA PHE A 428 9.78 -6.34 23.04
C PHE A 428 10.24 -5.02 22.42
N MET A 429 11.04 -5.07 21.35
CA MET A 429 11.46 -3.89 20.63
C MET A 429 10.36 -3.32 19.75
N LYS A 430 9.49 -4.15 19.15
CA LYS A 430 8.27 -3.68 18.49
C LYS A 430 7.40 -2.87 19.45
N ILE A 431 7.14 -3.41 20.64
CA ILE A 431 6.39 -2.73 21.70
C ILE A 431 7.05 -1.41 22.10
N ARG A 432 8.38 -1.41 22.29
CA ARG A 432 9.13 -0.18 22.62
C ARG A 432 9.04 0.88 21.53
N LEU A 433 9.21 0.49 20.26
CA LEU A 433 9.15 1.40 19.12
C LEU A 433 7.74 1.94 18.88
N LEU A 434 6.69 1.12 19.06
CA LEU A 434 5.31 1.59 18.98
C LEU A 434 4.99 2.58 20.10
N LYS A 435 5.42 2.32 21.35
CA LYS A 435 5.29 3.28 22.46
C LYS A 435 5.98 4.61 22.13
N HIS A 436 7.19 4.56 21.58
CA HIS A 436 7.93 5.73 21.11
C HIS A 436 7.18 6.49 20.02
N LEU A 437 6.74 5.79 18.97
CA LEU A 437 6.01 6.39 17.85
C LEU A 437 4.68 7.01 18.29
N LYS A 438 3.91 6.33 19.14
CA LYS A 438 2.67 6.85 19.71
C LYS A 438 2.91 8.17 20.46
N ALA A 439 3.96 8.23 21.29
CA ALA A 439 4.33 9.46 22.00
C ALA A 439 4.79 10.56 21.03
N HIS A 440 5.60 10.22 20.02
CA HIS A 440 6.06 11.16 19.01
C HIS A 440 4.91 11.76 18.21
N LYS A 441 3.95 10.92 17.76
CA LYS A 441 2.75 11.35 17.03
C LYS A 441 1.89 12.30 17.85
N ALA A 442 1.75 12.05 19.16
CA ALA A 442 0.99 12.93 20.05
C ALA A 442 1.66 14.32 20.18
N ALA A 443 3.00 14.36 20.22
CA ALA A 443 3.77 15.61 20.29
C ALA A 443 3.92 16.31 18.92
N HIS A 444 3.91 15.55 17.84
CA HIS A 444 4.10 16.01 16.46
C HIS A 444 3.00 15.45 15.54
N PRO A 445 1.73 15.90 15.70
CA PRO A 445 0.64 15.47 14.83
C PRO A 445 0.99 15.71 13.36
N ARG A 446 0.65 14.74 12.52
CA ARG A 446 1.01 14.79 11.09
C ARG A 446 0.36 15.99 10.41
N ARG A 447 1.13 16.64 9.56
CA ARG A 447 0.61 17.62 8.59
C ARG A 447 0.01 16.89 7.37
N PHE A 448 -0.57 17.63 6.44
CA PHE A 448 -1.03 17.11 5.16
C PHE A 448 0.09 16.36 4.43
N MET A 449 -0.13 15.08 4.09
CA MET A 449 0.87 14.18 3.50
C MET A 449 1.51 14.76 2.24
N ASP A 450 0.70 15.31 1.32
CA ASP A 450 1.19 15.90 0.08
C ASP A 450 2.23 17.00 0.31
N LYS A 451 2.06 17.79 1.38
CA LYS A 451 3.02 18.84 1.75
C LYS A 451 4.31 18.26 2.32
N LEU A 452 4.24 17.12 3.00
CA LEU A 452 5.43 16.43 3.52
C LEU A 452 6.18 15.75 2.37
N LEU A 453 5.49 15.11 1.43
CA LEU A 453 6.08 14.56 0.21
C LEU A 453 6.81 15.63 -0.61
N GLN A 454 6.25 16.85 -0.66
CA GLN A 454 6.83 17.99 -1.39
C GLN A 454 7.75 18.88 -0.54
N SER A 455 8.09 18.49 0.69
CA SER A 455 8.78 19.38 1.64
C SER A 455 10.24 19.71 1.28
N ALA A 456 10.88 18.89 0.42
CA ALA A 456 12.22 19.15 -0.07
C ALA A 456 12.26 20.38 -0.99
N THR A 457 13.19 21.30 -0.72
CA THR A 457 13.39 22.49 -1.55
C THR A 457 14.53 22.30 -2.55
N THR A 458 15.41 21.33 -2.32
CA THR A 458 16.62 21.12 -3.13
C THR A 458 16.62 19.73 -3.74
N ALA A 459 16.68 19.66 -5.07
CA ALA A 459 16.86 18.41 -5.79
C ALA A 459 18.34 18.19 -6.11
N ILE A 460 18.87 17.01 -5.77
CA ILE A 460 20.17 16.53 -6.24
C ILE A 460 19.90 15.51 -7.34
N VAL A 461 20.15 15.92 -8.58
CA VAL A 461 19.78 15.18 -9.78
C VAL A 461 20.93 14.30 -10.24
N LEU A 462 20.72 12.99 -10.32
CA LEU A 462 21.67 12.02 -10.87
C LEU A 462 21.30 11.62 -12.31
N PRO A 463 22.29 11.18 -13.12
CA PRO A 463 22.00 10.63 -14.44
C PRO A 463 21.17 9.34 -14.34
N TYR A 464 20.31 9.07 -15.33
CA TYR A 464 19.57 7.81 -15.44
C TYR A 464 20.49 6.58 -15.31
N GLY A 465 20.03 5.57 -14.59
CA GLY A 465 20.77 4.34 -14.32
C GLY A 465 21.68 4.38 -13.11
N TYR A 466 22.04 5.57 -12.61
CA TYR A 466 22.87 5.70 -11.42
C TYR A 466 22.05 5.56 -10.15
N GLY A 467 22.69 5.02 -9.13
CA GLY A 467 22.14 4.84 -7.80
C GLY A 467 23.22 4.39 -6.84
N TRP A 468 22.87 4.30 -5.56
CA TRP A 468 23.76 3.91 -4.49
C TRP A 468 23.18 2.80 -3.62
N ASP A 469 23.71 1.57 -3.77
CA ASP A 469 23.63 0.57 -2.71
C ASP A 469 24.90 0.64 -1.86
N ILE A 470 24.71 0.67 -0.55
CA ILE A 470 25.79 0.75 0.42
C ILE A 470 26.49 -0.59 0.67
N SER A 471 25.86 -1.69 0.26
CA SER A 471 26.30 -3.06 0.48
C SER A 471 27.09 -3.61 -0.70
N PHE A 472 27.00 -2.98 -1.87
CA PHE A 472 27.55 -3.49 -3.13
C PHE A 472 28.66 -2.60 -3.71
N GLU A 473 29.71 -3.24 -4.23
CA GLU A 473 30.81 -2.57 -4.94
C GLU A 473 30.54 -2.47 -6.44
N LYS A 474 29.38 -2.96 -6.89
CA LYS A 474 28.95 -2.99 -8.28
C LYS A 474 27.52 -2.48 -8.35
N MET A 475 27.28 -1.50 -9.22
CA MET A 475 25.90 -1.11 -9.51
C MET A 475 25.20 -2.28 -10.21
N TRP A 476 23.97 -2.56 -9.78
CA TRP A 476 23.17 -3.69 -10.31
C TRP A 476 23.86 -5.05 -10.12
N GLU A 477 24.88 -5.17 -9.25
CA GLU A 477 25.78 -6.33 -9.13
C GLU A 477 26.44 -6.78 -10.45
N SER A 478 26.40 -5.95 -11.50
CA SER A 478 27.02 -6.25 -12.78
C SER A 478 28.54 -6.27 -12.66
N THR A 479 29.17 -7.28 -13.25
CA THR A 479 30.63 -7.40 -13.31
C THR A 479 31.30 -6.26 -14.09
N HIS A 480 30.55 -5.53 -14.92
CA HIS A 480 31.04 -4.40 -15.71
C HIS A 480 30.93 -3.06 -14.97
N LEU A 481 30.05 -2.96 -13.98
CA LEU A 481 29.68 -1.71 -13.31
C LEU A 481 30.25 -1.61 -11.90
N HIS A 482 31.49 -2.07 -11.71
CA HIS A 482 32.23 -1.83 -10.47
C HIS A 482 32.35 -0.32 -10.21
N ILE A 483 32.33 0.11 -8.95
CA ILE A 483 32.41 1.53 -8.57
C ILE A 483 33.67 2.25 -9.11
N ASP A 484 34.74 1.50 -9.39
CA ASP A 484 35.98 1.99 -10.01
C ASP A 484 36.01 1.91 -11.55
N SER A 485 35.03 1.23 -12.19
CA SER A 485 34.94 1.16 -13.64
C SER A 485 34.74 2.54 -14.24
N ILE A 486 35.49 2.84 -15.30
CA ILE A 486 35.40 4.09 -16.04
C ILE A 486 34.17 4.08 -16.93
N ASN A 487 33.32 5.08 -16.74
CA ASN A 487 32.10 5.26 -17.52
C ASN A 487 32.37 5.95 -18.86
N THR A 488 31.29 6.16 -19.62
CA THR A 488 31.34 6.80 -20.96
C THR A 488 31.81 8.26 -20.96
N ALA A 489 31.82 8.92 -19.80
CA ALA A 489 32.33 10.28 -19.62
C ALA A 489 33.79 10.33 -19.12
N GLY A 490 34.46 9.17 -19.03
CA GLY A 490 35.87 9.09 -18.63
C GLY A 490 36.10 9.19 -17.11
N ALA A 491 35.06 9.04 -16.29
CA ALA A 491 35.17 9.07 -14.83
C ALA A 491 34.74 7.73 -14.21
N PRO A 492 35.26 7.34 -13.04
CA PRO A 492 34.77 6.15 -12.34
C PRO A 492 33.34 6.38 -11.83
N HIS A 493 32.50 5.34 -11.77
CA HIS A 493 31.12 5.46 -11.27
C HIS A 493 31.03 6.08 -9.87
N LYS A 494 31.98 5.78 -8.98
CA LYS A 494 32.05 6.40 -7.64
C LYS A 494 32.24 7.92 -7.67
N ALA A 495 32.76 8.52 -8.75
CA ALA A 495 32.86 9.97 -8.85
C ALA A 495 31.47 10.62 -8.87
N VAL A 496 30.52 10.02 -9.59
CA VAL A 496 29.13 10.47 -9.69
C VAL A 496 28.42 10.30 -8.35
N ILE A 497 28.45 9.09 -7.80
CA ILE A 497 27.76 8.78 -6.53
C ILE A 497 28.39 9.57 -5.37
N GLY A 498 29.71 9.64 -5.30
CA GLY A 498 30.42 10.41 -4.28
C GLY A 498 30.14 11.91 -4.37
N ALA A 499 29.97 12.48 -5.57
CA ALA A 499 29.58 13.88 -5.74
C ALA A 499 28.16 14.14 -5.23
N ALA A 500 27.21 13.25 -5.54
CA ALA A 500 25.84 13.32 -5.03
C ALA A 500 25.80 13.27 -3.49
N LEU A 501 26.51 12.31 -2.88
CA LEU A 501 26.54 12.15 -1.42
C LEU A 501 27.20 13.33 -0.70
N ARG A 502 28.34 13.84 -1.20
CA ARG A 502 28.97 15.04 -0.64
C ARG A 502 28.03 16.24 -0.67
N THR A 503 27.39 16.45 -1.82
CA THR A 503 26.40 17.53 -1.99
C THR A 503 25.24 17.37 -1.02
N GLY A 504 24.73 16.15 -0.84
CA GLY A 504 23.66 15.85 0.10
C GLY A 504 24.05 16.20 1.54
N ILE A 505 25.24 15.78 1.96
CA ILE A 505 25.77 16.08 3.29
C ILE A 505 25.93 17.59 3.50
N GLU A 506 26.49 18.31 2.52
CA GLU A 506 26.66 19.77 2.57
C GLU A 506 25.32 20.50 2.72
N CYS A 507 24.32 20.11 1.94
CA CYS A 507 22.97 20.67 2.00
C CYS A 507 22.30 20.37 3.35
N ILE A 508 22.34 19.12 3.82
CA ILE A 508 21.77 18.73 5.12
C ILE A 508 22.39 19.54 6.26
N ARG A 509 23.72 19.71 6.26
CA ARG A 509 24.44 20.51 7.26
C ARG A 509 24.11 22.00 7.21
N SER A 510 23.69 22.47 6.05
CA SER A 510 23.21 23.84 5.85
C SER A 510 21.73 24.01 6.25
N GLY A 511 21.08 22.95 6.72
CA GLY A 511 19.67 22.95 7.12
C GLY A 511 18.70 22.81 5.95
N GLU A 512 19.17 22.45 4.74
CA GLU A 512 18.32 22.24 3.58
C GLU A 512 17.63 20.87 3.64
N GLN A 513 16.38 20.81 3.18
CA GLN A 513 15.69 19.55 2.91
C GLN A 513 15.94 19.14 1.46
N ILE A 514 16.50 17.95 1.27
CA ILE A 514 16.94 17.47 -0.04
C ILE A 514 16.16 16.25 -0.50
N ASP A 515 16.04 16.09 -1.81
CA ASP A 515 15.68 14.82 -2.45
C ASP A 515 16.78 14.42 -3.43
N PHE A 516 17.07 13.12 -3.49
CA PHE A 516 17.80 12.54 -4.62
C PHE A 516 16.79 12.17 -5.69
N VAL A 517 17.02 12.65 -6.91
CA VAL A 517 16.13 12.42 -8.06
C VAL A 517 16.92 11.97 -9.27
N ILE A 518 16.29 11.22 -10.17
CA ILE A 518 16.91 10.70 -11.38
C ILE A 518 16.48 11.54 -12.59
N ASP A 519 17.41 11.94 -13.44
CA ASP A 519 17.10 12.58 -14.72
C ASP A 519 16.67 11.54 -15.76
N ALA A 520 15.36 11.36 -15.90
CA ALA A 520 14.71 10.57 -16.96
C ALA A 520 14.10 11.48 -18.05
N GLY A 521 14.49 12.77 -18.11
CA GLY A 521 13.95 13.76 -19.05
C GLY A 521 12.70 14.51 -18.57
N GLN A 522 12.31 14.37 -17.30
CA GLN A 522 11.19 15.08 -16.70
C GLN A 522 11.55 16.50 -16.21
N SER A 523 10.54 17.33 -15.91
CA SER A 523 10.76 18.59 -15.19
C SER A 523 10.96 18.33 -13.69
N PHE A 524 11.64 19.26 -13.01
CA PHE A 524 11.85 19.23 -11.55
C PHE A 524 11.08 20.37 -10.89
N ASP A 525 9.81 20.55 -11.31
CA ASP A 525 8.98 21.63 -10.80
C ASP A 525 8.70 21.45 -9.30
N GLY A 526 8.63 22.58 -8.59
CA GLY A 526 8.43 22.61 -7.14
C GLY A 526 9.70 22.46 -6.30
N TYR A 527 10.88 22.27 -6.90
CA TYR A 527 12.16 22.47 -6.21
C TYR A 527 12.63 23.91 -6.41
N ALA A 528 13.09 24.55 -5.33
CA ALA A 528 13.64 25.91 -5.38
C ALA A 528 15.09 25.93 -5.90
N ARG A 529 15.82 24.81 -5.75
CA ARG A 529 17.21 24.68 -6.17
C ARG A 529 17.43 23.32 -6.81
N ILE A 530 18.11 23.30 -7.95
CA ILE A 530 18.45 22.08 -8.68
C ILE A 530 19.98 21.98 -8.79
N ILE A 531 20.53 20.91 -8.22
CA ILE A 531 21.95 20.59 -8.29
C ILE A 531 22.11 19.34 -9.12
N LYS A 532 22.60 19.47 -10.35
CA LYS A 532 22.77 18.35 -11.25
C LYS A 532 24.18 17.80 -11.16
N ILE A 533 24.27 16.49 -10.97
CA ILE A 533 25.52 15.72 -10.99
C ILE A 533 25.67 15.16 -12.40
N GLU A 534 26.71 15.60 -13.09
CA GLU A 534 27.02 15.14 -14.44
C GLU A 534 27.68 13.75 -14.40
N ARG A 535 27.71 13.07 -15.55
CA ARG A 535 28.30 11.71 -15.65
C ARG A 535 29.80 11.67 -15.35
N ASN A 536 30.51 12.78 -15.44
CA ASN A 536 31.92 12.86 -15.03
C ASN A 536 32.09 13.16 -13.53
N GLY A 537 31.00 13.35 -12.78
CA GLY A 537 30.99 13.73 -11.36
C GLY A 537 31.04 15.24 -11.11
N ASP A 538 31.05 16.07 -12.17
CA ASP A 538 30.98 17.52 -12.03
C ASP A 538 29.60 17.97 -11.56
N ILE A 539 29.56 19.11 -10.88
CA ILE A 539 28.33 19.71 -10.35
C ILE A 539 27.94 20.90 -11.21
N SER A 540 26.79 20.84 -11.87
CA SER A 540 26.17 21.97 -12.54
C SER A 540 25.00 22.51 -11.68
N LYS A 541 24.97 23.83 -11.45
CA LYS A 541 23.88 24.50 -10.72
C LYS A 541 22.94 25.14 -11.74
N ARG A 542 21.64 24.93 -11.58
CA ARG A 542 20.61 25.65 -12.34
C ARG A 542 19.66 26.38 -11.41
#